data_AF-A0A3D1HLQ1-F1
#
_entry.id   AF-A0A3D1HLQ1-F1
#
_cell.length_a   1.000
_cell.length_b   1.000
_cell.length_c   1.000
_cell.angle_alpha   90.00
_cell.angle_beta   90.00
_cell.angle_gamma   90.00
#
_symmetry.space_group_name_H-M   'P 1'
#
loop_
_entity.id
_entity.type
_entity.pdbx_description
1 polymer ?
#
loop_
_entity_poly.entity_id
_entity_poly.type
_entity_poly.pdbx_seq_one_letter_code
_entity_poly.pdbx_strand_id
1 'polypeptide(L)'
;MTETITLDMLQSAGVGALALVVGMIMTRKIHWLQKFCIPSPVSGGILFSLATLAIYVLCGVEVSFDGTLKDVFMLAFFTSVGFQSNLKVLRQGGRTLVIMLCLLVIIIAIQNFMPLGITKALGVNPLVGMAAGSISMAG
;
A
#
# COMPACT_ATOMS: atom_id res chain seq x y z
N MET A 1 14.71 -21.69 15.69
CA MET A 1 15.38 -21.49 14.40
C MET A 1 14.27 -21.43 13.38
N THR A 2 14.00 -20.26 12.79
CA THR A 2 12.95 -20.11 11.78
C THR A 2 13.51 -20.57 10.44
N GLU A 3 12.80 -21.45 9.73
CA GLU A 3 13.18 -21.80 8.36
C GLU A 3 12.65 -20.73 7.41
N THR A 4 13.53 -20.16 6.59
CA THR A 4 13.16 -19.12 5.63
C THR A 4 12.99 -19.72 4.23
N ILE A 5 11.78 -19.69 3.68
CA ILE A 5 11.51 -20.08 2.30
C ILE A 5 11.57 -18.83 1.42
N THR A 6 12.57 -18.78 0.53
CA THR A 6 12.72 -17.70 -0.44
C THR A 6 12.02 -18.06 -1.74
N LEU A 7 11.02 -17.26 -2.12
CA LEU A 7 10.34 -17.39 -3.40
C LEU A 7 11.09 -16.59 -4.45
N ASP A 8 11.39 -17.23 -5.58
CA ASP A 8 12.03 -16.58 -6.72
C ASP A 8 11.13 -15.51 -7.35
N MET A 9 11.70 -14.66 -8.19
CA MET A 9 11.08 -13.56 -8.91
C MET A 9 9.72 -13.92 -9.53
N LEU A 10 9.64 -15.01 -10.29
CA LEU A 10 8.40 -15.46 -10.94
C LEU A 10 7.36 -16.00 -9.94
N GLN A 11 7.82 -16.71 -8.90
CA GLN A 11 6.94 -17.27 -7.88
C GLN A 11 6.31 -16.17 -7.02
N SER A 12 7.11 -15.17 -6.64
CA SER A 12 6.67 -14.00 -5.88
C SER A 12 5.61 -13.21 -6.66
N ALA A 13 5.84 -12.98 -7.95
CA ALA A 13 4.86 -12.34 -8.82
C ALA A 13 3.59 -13.18 -8.99
N GLY A 14 3.73 -14.50 -9.17
CA GLY A 14 2.60 -15.43 -9.29
C GLY A 14 1.72 -15.44 -8.04
N VAL A 15 2.32 -15.46 -6.85
CA VAL A 15 1.61 -15.36 -5.57
C VAL A 15 0.90 -14.01 -5.44
N GLY A 16 1.55 -12.91 -5.83
CA GLY A 16 0.93 -11.59 -5.89
C GLY A 16 -0.30 -11.54 -6.82
N ALA A 17 -0.21 -12.17 -7.99
CA ALA A 17 -1.32 -12.25 -8.94
C ALA A 17 -2.47 -13.12 -8.39
N LEU A 18 -2.18 -14.24 -7.73
CA LEU A 18 -3.18 -15.08 -7.07
C LEU A 18 -3.88 -14.31 -5.94
N ALA A 19 -3.13 -13.61 -5.09
CA ALA A 19 -3.69 -12.78 -4.03
C ALA A 19 -4.63 -11.72 -4.60
N LEU A 20 -4.26 -11.08 -5.72
CA LEU A 20 -5.11 -10.11 -6.41
C LEU A 20 -6.41 -10.74 -6.93
N VAL A 21 -6.34 -11.90 -7.58
CA VAL A 21 -7.53 -12.61 -8.10
C VAL A 21 -8.47 -13.00 -6.96
N VAL A 22 -7.92 -13.53 -5.86
CA VAL A 22 -8.70 -13.85 -4.66
C VAL A 22 -9.35 -12.60 -4.09
N GLY A 23 -8.61 -11.50 -4.01
CA GLY A 23 -9.12 -10.20 -3.58
C GLY A 23 -10.28 -9.69 -4.44
N MET A 24 -10.20 -9.85 -5.77
CA MET A 24 -11.28 -9.52 -6.70
C MET A 24 -12.53 -10.38 -6.50
N ILE A 25 -12.37 -11.68 -6.21
CA ILE A 25 -13.50 -12.57 -5.92
C ILE A 25 -14.15 -12.16 -4.60
N MET A 26 -13.36 -11.87 -3.57
CA MET A 26 -13.85 -11.42 -2.26
C MET A 26 -14.63 -10.10 -2.36
N THR A 27 -14.06 -9.10 -3.02
CA THR A 27 -14.72 -7.79 -3.19
C THR A 27 -15.97 -7.89 -4.05
N ARG A 28 -16.10 -8.89 -4.94
CA ARG A 28 -17.35 -9.10 -5.69
C ARG A 28 -18.43 -9.84 -4.91
N LYS A 29 -18.05 -10.77 -4.02
CA LYS A 29 -19.01 -11.59 -3.26
C LYS A 29 -19.47 -10.96 -1.96
N ILE A 30 -18.63 -10.17 -1.31
CA ILE A 30 -18.92 -9.62 0.02
C ILE A 30 -19.40 -8.17 -0.10
N HIS A 31 -20.71 -7.98 0.07
CA HIS A 31 -21.35 -6.66 -0.01
C HIS A 31 -20.73 -5.61 0.93
N TRP A 32 -20.20 -6.03 2.08
CA TRP A 32 -19.53 -5.13 3.02
C TRP A 32 -18.26 -4.52 2.42
N LEU A 33 -17.40 -5.31 1.76
CA LEU A 33 -16.20 -4.79 1.09
C LEU A 33 -16.54 -3.81 -0.04
N GLN A 34 -17.64 -4.06 -0.75
CA GLN A 34 -18.15 -3.14 -1.78
C GLN A 34 -18.67 -1.85 -1.17
N LYS A 35 -19.45 -1.94 -0.09
CA LYS A 35 -20.04 -0.79 0.60
C LYS A 35 -18.98 0.19 1.11
N PHE A 36 -17.82 -0.31 1.55
CA PHE A 36 -16.69 0.51 2.01
C PHE A 36 -15.64 0.79 0.92
N CYS A 37 -15.94 0.47 -0.35
CA CYS A 37 -15.04 0.68 -1.48
C CYS A 37 -13.61 0.13 -1.26
N ILE A 38 -13.49 -0.99 -0.53
CA ILE A 38 -12.18 -1.57 -0.22
C ILE A 38 -11.57 -2.11 -1.52
N PRO A 39 -10.39 -1.64 -1.94
CA PRO A 39 -9.76 -2.09 -3.18
C PRO A 39 -9.44 -3.59 -3.15
N SER A 40 -9.63 -4.27 -4.28
CA SER A 40 -9.31 -5.70 -4.44
C SER A 40 -7.86 -6.08 -4.08
N PRO A 41 -6.82 -5.26 -4.37
CA PRO A 41 -5.46 -5.58 -3.93
C PRO A 41 -5.32 -5.62 -2.41
N VAL A 42 -6.05 -4.76 -1.68
CA VAL A 42 -6.00 -4.66 -0.22
C VAL A 42 -6.70 -5.86 0.42
N SER A 43 -7.88 -6.24 -0.07
CA SER A 43 -8.60 -7.41 0.44
C SER A 43 -7.82 -8.71 0.28
N GLY A 44 -7.23 -8.91 -0.90
CA GLY A 44 -6.35 -10.04 -1.20
C GLY A 44 -5.08 -10.03 -0.35
N GLY A 45 -4.45 -8.86 -0.19
CA GLY A 45 -3.27 -8.67 0.64
C GLY A 45 -3.53 -8.97 2.13
N ILE A 46 -4.67 -8.54 2.67
CA ILE A 46 -5.05 -8.85 4.07
C ILE A 46 -5.16 -10.37 4.26
N LEU A 47 -5.89 -11.06 3.38
CA LEU A 47 -6.03 -12.51 3.46
C LEU A 47 -4.66 -13.21 3.38
N PHE A 48 -3.82 -12.79 2.45
CA PHE A 48 -2.48 -13.35 2.26
C PHE A 48 -1.55 -13.08 3.46
N SER A 49 -1.62 -11.88 4.04
CA SER A 49 -0.85 -11.51 5.24
C SER A 49 -1.26 -12.34 6.45
N LEU A 50 -2.56 -12.59 6.64
CA LEU A 50 -3.07 -13.44 7.71
C LEU A 50 -2.66 -14.91 7.51
N ALA A 51 -2.68 -15.40 6.27
CA ALA A 51 -2.22 -16.74 5.95
C ALA A 51 -0.72 -16.91 6.26
N THR A 52 0.11 -15.95 5.84
CA THR A 52 1.56 -15.97 6.09
C THR A 52 1.86 -15.83 7.59
N LEU A 53 1.10 -15.00 8.31
CA LEU A 53 1.18 -14.90 9.77
C LEU A 53 0.83 -16.22 10.46
N ALA A 54 -0.21 -16.91 10.00
CA ALA A 54 -0.58 -18.22 10.55
C ALA A 54 0.52 -19.26 10.31
N ILE A 55 1.13 -19.28 9.12
CA ILE A 55 2.28 -20.15 8.80
C ILE A 55 3.47 -19.84 9.73
N TYR A 56 3.76 -18.56 9.95
CA TYR A 56 4.83 -18.13 10.85
C TYR A 56 4.60 -18.60 12.29
N VAL A 57 3.40 -18.41 12.84
CA VAL A 57 3.08 -18.77 14.23
C VAL A 57 3.00 -20.29 14.43
N LEU A 58 2.45 -21.04 13.47
CA LEU A 58 2.23 -22.48 13.59
C LEU A 58 3.47 -23.31 13.24
N CYS A 59 4.19 -22.94 12.19
CA CYS A 59 5.30 -23.73 11.65
C CYS A 59 6.66 -23.09 11.90
N GLY A 60 6.74 -21.83 12.36
CA GLY A 60 8.00 -21.11 12.49
C GLY A 60 8.69 -20.85 11.15
N VAL A 61 7.93 -20.87 10.04
CA VAL A 61 8.46 -20.66 8.70
C VAL A 61 8.24 -19.22 8.28
N GLU A 62 9.29 -18.56 7.82
CA GLU A 62 9.23 -17.20 7.29
C GLU A 62 9.29 -17.24 5.76
N VAL A 63 8.34 -16.59 5.09
CA VAL A 63 8.29 -16.55 3.62
C VAL A 63 8.89 -15.23 3.15
N SER A 64 9.99 -15.31 2.40
CA SER A 64 10.64 -14.15 1.79
C SER A 64 10.28 -14.08 0.31
N PHE A 65 9.98 -12.87 -0.16
CA PHE A 65 9.58 -12.60 -1.55
C PHE A 65 10.64 -11.78 -2.26
N ASP A 66 10.92 -12.11 -3.51
CA ASP A 66 11.76 -11.31 -4.38
C ASP A 66 11.01 -10.05 -4.87
N GLY A 67 11.63 -8.88 -4.65
CA GLY A 67 11.05 -7.57 -4.95
C GLY A 67 11.30 -7.06 -6.38
N THR A 68 12.05 -7.77 -7.21
CA THR A 68 12.56 -7.25 -8.49
C THR A 68 11.42 -6.82 -9.43
N LEU A 69 10.36 -7.63 -9.61
CA LEU A 69 9.21 -7.22 -10.44
C LEU A 69 8.44 -6.06 -9.83
N LYS A 70 8.34 -5.98 -8.50
CA LYS A 70 7.64 -4.87 -7.83
C LYS A 70 8.29 -3.55 -8.20
N ASP A 71 9.62 -3.49 -8.17
CA ASP A 71 10.35 -2.27 -8.50
C ASP A 71 10.21 -1.89 -9.97
N VAL A 72 10.28 -2.89 -10.88
CA VAL A 72 10.05 -2.67 -12.32
C VAL A 72 8.63 -2.17 -12.59
N PHE A 73 7.61 -2.79 -11.98
CA PHE A 73 6.22 -2.39 -12.14
C PHE A 73 5.93 -1.03 -11.52
N MET A 74 6.55 -0.71 -10.38
CA MET A 74 6.44 0.61 -9.76
C MET A 74 7.05 1.69 -10.65
N LEU A 75 8.24 1.44 -11.21
CA LEU A 75 8.89 2.35 -12.15
C LEU A 75 8.03 2.56 -13.40
N ALA A 76 7.52 1.48 -13.99
CA ALA A 76 6.63 1.54 -15.15
C ALA A 76 5.35 2.33 -14.84
N PHE A 77 4.71 2.07 -13.71
CA PHE A 77 3.51 2.79 -13.26
C PHE A 77 3.76 4.29 -13.12
N PHE A 78 4.77 4.70 -12.34
CA PHE A 78 5.05 6.12 -12.13
C PHE A 78 5.50 6.82 -13.41
N THR A 79 6.22 6.12 -14.28
CA THR A 79 6.60 6.62 -15.61
C THR A 79 5.35 6.85 -16.47
N SER A 80 4.42 5.89 -16.50
CA SER A 80 3.14 6.03 -17.24
C SER A 80 2.23 7.12 -16.66
N VAL A 81 2.16 7.28 -15.34
CA VAL A 81 1.42 8.39 -14.70
C VAL A 81 2.07 9.73 -15.06
N GLY A 82 3.40 9.80 -15.06
CA GLY A 82 4.16 10.97 -15.51
C GLY A 82 3.86 11.34 -16.96
N PHE A 83 3.86 10.37 -17.88
CA PHE A 83 3.52 10.60 -19.28
C PHE A 83 2.04 10.95 -19.52
N GLN A 84 1.13 10.43 -18.70
CA GLN A 84 -0.29 10.81 -18.75
C GLN A 84 -0.55 12.22 -18.22
N SER A 85 0.44 12.88 -17.60
CA SER A 85 0.28 14.25 -17.12
C SER A 85 0.04 15.22 -18.28
N ASN A 86 -1.17 15.75 -18.37
CA ASN A 86 -1.50 16.73 -19.40
C ASN A 86 -1.05 18.12 -18.95
N LEU A 87 0.10 18.56 -19.45
CA LEU A 87 0.67 19.89 -19.18
C LEU A 87 -0.32 21.04 -19.47
N LYS A 88 -1.26 20.86 -20.41
CA LYS A 88 -2.31 21.87 -20.67
C LYS A 88 -3.33 21.93 -19.53
N VAL A 89 -3.75 20.80 -18.98
CA VAL A 89 -4.66 20.73 -17.82
C VAL A 89 -3.97 21.30 -16.58
N LEU A 90 -2.68 20.99 -16.38
CA LEU A 90 -1.89 21.55 -15.28
C LEU A 90 -1.80 23.08 -15.39
N ARG A 91 -1.58 23.61 -16.60
CA ARG A 91 -1.54 25.06 -16.84
C ARG A 91 -2.91 25.72 -16.66
N GLN A 92 -4.00 25.05 -17.03
CA GLN A 92 -5.38 25.53 -16.85
C GLN A 92 -5.78 25.62 -15.39
N GLY A 93 -5.38 24.68 -14.54
CA GLY A 93 -5.69 24.76 -13.11
C GLY A 93 -4.93 25.87 -12.37
N GLY A 94 -3.83 26.39 -12.94
CA GLY A 94 -3.22 27.67 -12.59
C GLY A 94 -3.10 27.93 -11.09
N ARG A 95 -3.68 29.05 -10.62
CA ARG A 95 -3.64 29.48 -9.22
C ARG A 95 -4.36 28.50 -8.29
N THR A 96 -5.47 27.90 -8.72
CA THR A 96 -6.25 26.94 -7.92
C THR A 96 -5.45 25.68 -7.63
N LEU A 97 -4.70 25.17 -8.61
CA LEU A 97 -3.79 24.03 -8.42
C LEU A 97 -2.71 24.32 -7.38
N VAL A 98 -2.10 25.50 -7.43
CA VAL A 98 -1.05 25.89 -6.47
C VAL A 98 -1.61 26.02 -5.05
N ILE A 99 -2.80 26.63 -4.90
CA ILE A 99 -3.46 26.74 -3.60
C ILE A 99 -3.83 25.36 -3.06
N MET A 100 -4.41 24.49 -3.89
CA MET A 100 -4.74 23.11 -3.53
C MET A 100 -3.50 22.34 -3.08
N LEU A 101 -2.39 22.48 -3.80
CA LEU A 101 -1.13 21.83 -3.46
C LEU A 101 -0.58 22.33 -2.13
N CYS A 102 -0.58 23.64 -1.89
CA CYS A 102 -0.15 24.21 -0.61
C CYS A 102 -1.01 23.73 0.56
N LEU A 103 -2.34 23.71 0.39
CA LEU A 103 -3.27 23.19 1.40
C LEU A 103 -3.02 21.71 1.68
N LEU A 104 -2.83 20.90 0.63
CA LEU A 104 -2.53 19.48 0.75
C LEU A 104 -1.25 19.24 1.55
N VAL A 105 -0.18 19.98 1.26
CA VAL A 105 1.10 19.87 2.01
C VAL A 105 0.91 20.20 3.49
N ILE A 106 0.14 21.25 3.81
CA ILE A 106 -0.18 21.60 5.20
C ILE A 106 -0.98 20.49 5.87
N ILE A 107 -1.99 19.94 5.20
CA ILE A 107 -2.80 18.83 5.73
C ILE A 107 -1.93 17.58 5.97
N ILE A 108 -1.04 17.23 5.03
CA ILE A 108 -0.11 16.11 5.17
C ILE A 108 0.82 16.31 6.36
N ALA A 109 1.34 17.53 6.56
CA ALA A 109 2.18 17.84 7.72
C ALA A 109 1.40 17.60 9.02
N ILE A 110 0.17 18.11 9.12
CA ILE A 110 -0.71 17.90 10.28
C ILE A 110 -1.06 16.42 10.48
N GLN A 111 -1.35 15.68 9.40
CA GLN A 111 -1.64 14.25 9.43
C GLN A 111 -0.47 13.42 9.95
N ASN A 112 0.78 13.87 9.77
CA ASN A 112 1.95 13.17 10.29
C ASN A 112 2.24 13.53 11.76
N PHE A 113 1.87 14.72 12.24
CA PHE A 113 2.05 15.09 13.64
C PHE A 113 1.21 14.24 14.61
N MET A 114 -0.04 13.93 14.27
CA MET A 114 -0.91 13.16 15.17
C MET A 114 -0.40 11.72 15.45
N PRO A 115 -0.08 10.88 14.44
CA PRO A 115 0.43 9.54 14.68
C PRO A 115 1.79 9.52 15.36
N LEU A 116 2.67 10.50 15.06
CA LEU A 116 3.95 10.65 15.74
C LEU A 116 3.77 11.00 17.23
N GLY A 117 2.78 11.83 17.58
CA GLY A 117 2.44 12.14 18.96
C GLY A 117 1.92 10.92 19.73
N ILE A 118 1.00 10.16 19.12
CA ILE A 118 0.41 8.95 19.72
C ILE A 118 1.47 7.86 19.91
N THR A 119 2.30 7.59 18.91
CA THR A 119 3.37 6.57 19.01
C THR A 119 4.42 6.92 20.05
N LYS A 120 4.80 8.20 20.19
CA LYS A 120 5.66 8.66 21.29
C LYS A 120 5.03 8.46 22.66
N ALA A 121 3.74 8.76 22.81
CA ALA A 121 3.02 8.55 24.08
C ALA A 121 2.92 7.05 24.45
N LEU A 122 2.79 6.17 23.46
CA LEU A 122 2.71 4.72 23.64
C LEU A 122 4.08 4.02 23.68
N GLY A 123 5.19 4.73 23.46
CA GLY A 123 6.54 4.15 23.41
C GLY A 123 6.78 3.20 22.21
N VAL A 124 5.98 3.31 21.15
CA VAL A 124 6.05 2.48 19.94
C VAL A 124 6.91 3.16 18.88
N ASN A 125 7.52 2.37 17.98
CA ASN A 125 8.33 2.90 16.89
C ASN A 125 7.54 3.93 16.04
N PRO A 126 8.03 5.17 15.88
CA PRO A 126 7.35 6.22 15.13
C PRO A 126 7.03 5.87 13.68
N LEU A 127 7.79 4.96 13.05
CA LEU A 127 7.56 4.49 11.69
C LEU A 127 6.21 3.77 11.54
N VAL A 128 5.76 3.07 12.59
CA VAL A 128 4.44 2.43 12.63
C VAL A 128 3.33 3.49 12.61
N GLY A 129 3.55 4.60 13.32
CA GLY A 129 2.64 5.74 13.30
C GLY A 129 2.58 6.40 11.93
N MET A 130 3.73 6.60 11.28
CA MET A 130 3.79 7.17 9.93
C MET A 130 3.06 6.30 8.89
N ALA A 131 3.11 4.97 9.03
CA ALA A 131 2.35 4.05 8.19
C ALA A 131 0.83 4.26 8.30
N ALA A 132 0.33 4.62 9.49
CA ALA A 132 -1.07 4.97 9.72
C ALA A 132 -1.42 6.45 9.39
N GLY A 133 -0.40 7.28 9.10
CA GLY A 133 -0.54 8.69 8.75
C GLY A 133 -0.61 8.91 7.24
N SER A 134 0.14 9.90 6.74
CA SER A 134 0.06 10.28 5.32
C SER A 134 0.47 9.17 4.36
N ILE A 135 1.29 8.20 4.78
CA ILE A 135 1.76 7.11 3.90
C ILE A 135 0.58 6.27 3.38
N SER A 136 -0.41 5.98 4.24
CA SER A 136 -1.61 5.24 3.82
C SER A 136 -2.67 6.13 3.15
N MET A 137 -2.65 7.44 3.39
CA MET A 137 -3.73 8.35 2.99
C MET A 137 -3.43 9.21 1.76
N ALA A 138 -2.16 9.48 1.47
CA ALA A 138 -1.72 10.34 0.38
C ALA A 138 -1.31 9.58 -0.90
N GLY A 139 -1.52 8.25 -0.90
CA GLY A 139 -1.31 7.38 -2.07
C GLY A 139 -2.32 7.60 -3.19
#